data_AF-A0A537UVC2-F1
#
_entry.id   AF-A0A537UVC2-F1
#
_cell.length_a   1.000
_cell.length_b   1.000
_cell.length_c   1.000
_cell.angle_alpha   90.00
_cell.angle_beta   90.00
_cell.angle_gamma   90.00
#
_symmetry.space_group_name_H-M   'P 1'
#
loop_
_entity.id
_entity.type
_entity.pdbx_description
1 polymer ?
#
loop_
_entity_poly.entity_id
_entity_poly.type
_entity_poly.pdbx_seq_one_letter_code
_entity_poly.pdbx_strand_id
1 'polypeptide(L)'
;MSQARILGGAFYNNPEFKALMNGLYYPLENMKSSVAKLKASGQIDIETMEYGQYQPILAPRDRWPHGGGNAWLREMGRARVELSAQPNDVALDGVVPLTKCGLLDASLRKCFNSDPPICIKIDVMEHKQEDPKSDTHAVQLAWEYGNGQDKAPTLFKFTMICPFRPERAS
;
A
#
# COMPACT_ATOMS: atom_id res chain seq x y z
N MET A 1 14.02 -26.22 12.68
CA MET A 1 13.39 -24.88 12.79
C MET A 1 14.20 -23.93 11.91
N SER A 2 13.76 -23.68 10.68
CA SER A 2 14.51 -22.83 9.74
C SER A 2 14.10 -21.38 9.97
N GLN A 3 15.09 -20.53 10.25
CA GLN A 3 14.92 -19.11 10.54
C GLN A 3 14.26 -18.40 9.36
N ALA A 4 13.25 -17.57 9.64
CA ALA A 4 12.65 -16.70 8.65
C ALA A 4 13.74 -15.79 8.05
N ARG A 5 14.09 -16.03 6.78
CA ARG A 5 14.83 -15.05 5.98
C ARG A 5 14.04 -13.75 6.06
N ILE A 6 14.69 -12.68 6.51
CA ILE A 6 14.15 -11.33 6.36
C ILE A 6 14.27 -11.04 4.87
N LEU A 7 13.26 -11.45 4.11
CA LEU A 7 13.23 -11.23 2.67
C LEU A 7 12.75 -9.79 2.47
N GLY A 8 13.60 -8.96 1.86
CA GLY A 8 13.34 -7.56 1.52
C GLY A 8 12.23 -7.41 0.47
N GLY A 9 12.23 -6.29 -0.26
CA GLY A 9 11.23 -6.00 -1.29
C GLY A 9 11.10 -7.11 -2.34
N ALA A 10 12.17 -7.86 -2.58
CA ALA A 10 12.21 -9.04 -3.45
C ALA A 10 11.16 -10.12 -3.13
N PHE A 11 10.77 -10.30 -1.86
CA PHE A 11 9.73 -11.28 -1.52
C PHE A 11 8.36 -10.89 -2.04
N TYR A 12 8.06 -9.59 -2.04
CA TYR A 12 6.75 -9.06 -2.39
C TYR A 12 6.72 -8.58 -3.85
N ASN A 13 7.87 -8.43 -4.49
CA ASN A 13 7.99 -8.18 -5.92
C ASN A 13 7.85 -9.48 -6.74
N ASN A 14 6.78 -10.24 -6.50
CA ASN A 14 6.47 -11.45 -7.26
C ASN A 14 5.02 -11.44 -7.79
N PRO A 15 4.73 -12.18 -8.89
CA PRO A 15 3.40 -12.18 -9.50
C PRO A 15 2.26 -12.65 -8.57
N GLU A 16 2.51 -13.62 -7.70
CA GLU A 16 1.49 -14.17 -6.78
C GLU A 16 1.06 -13.13 -5.75
N PHE A 17 2.02 -12.44 -5.13
CA PHE A 17 1.74 -11.34 -4.21
C PHE A 17 0.97 -10.22 -4.92
N LYS A 18 1.43 -9.80 -6.11
CA LYS A 18 0.77 -8.73 -6.87
C LYS A 18 -0.65 -9.15 -7.26
N ALA A 19 -0.88 -10.40 -7.66
CA ALA A 19 -2.20 -10.91 -7.97
C ALA A 19 -3.11 -10.92 -6.73
N LEU A 20 -2.61 -11.38 -5.58
CA LEU A 20 -3.35 -11.41 -4.32
C LEU A 20 -3.74 -9.99 -3.86
N MET A 21 -2.78 -9.06 -3.87
CA MET A 21 -3.02 -7.69 -3.41
C MET A 21 -3.90 -6.91 -4.39
N ASN A 22 -3.60 -6.95 -5.69
CA ASN A 22 -4.38 -6.23 -6.68
C ASN A 22 -5.77 -6.84 -6.85
N GLY A 23 -5.93 -8.14 -6.64
CA GLY A 23 -7.23 -8.80 -6.65
C GLY A 23 -8.21 -8.25 -5.60
N LEU A 24 -7.75 -7.54 -4.57
CA LEU A 24 -8.62 -6.87 -3.60
C LEU A 24 -9.15 -5.52 -4.11
N TYR A 25 -8.44 -4.85 -5.02
CA TYR A 25 -8.65 -3.44 -5.35
C TYR A 25 -8.85 -3.16 -6.84
N TYR A 26 -8.68 -4.18 -7.69
CA TYR A 26 -8.84 -4.10 -9.14
C TYR A 26 -9.32 -5.47 -9.69
N PRO A 27 -10.27 -5.50 -10.64
CA PRO A 27 -10.99 -4.38 -11.25
C PRO A 27 -12.01 -3.74 -10.30
N LEU A 28 -12.80 -2.76 -10.79
CA LEU A 28 -13.74 -1.97 -9.99
C LEU A 28 -14.71 -2.81 -9.15
N GLU A 29 -15.17 -3.97 -9.65
CA GLU A 29 -16.05 -4.85 -8.89
C GLU A 29 -15.39 -5.42 -7.64
N ASN A 30 -14.09 -5.71 -7.69
CA ASN A 30 -13.34 -6.15 -6.51
C ASN A 30 -13.16 -5.00 -5.52
N MET A 31 -12.89 -3.78 -6.01
CA MET A 31 -12.81 -2.59 -5.16
C MET A 31 -14.14 -2.34 -4.44
N LYS A 32 -15.27 -2.40 -5.16
CA LYS A 32 -16.62 -2.29 -4.57
C LYS A 32 -16.86 -3.36 -3.51
N SER A 33 -16.50 -4.62 -3.80
CA SER A 33 -16.61 -5.73 -2.83
C SER A 33 -15.77 -5.48 -1.58
N SER A 34 -14.54 -4.98 -1.73
CA SER A 34 -13.67 -4.62 -0.60
C SER A 34 -14.24 -3.47 0.22
N VAL A 35 -14.73 -2.40 -0.42
CA VAL A 35 -15.40 -1.28 0.27
C VAL A 35 -16.63 -1.77 1.03
N ALA A 36 -17.48 -2.60 0.42
CA ALA A 36 -18.65 -3.16 1.08
C ALA A 36 -18.27 -4.00 2.31
N LYS A 37 -17.23 -4.83 2.20
CA LYS A 37 -16.71 -5.62 3.33
C LYS A 37 -16.19 -4.74 4.47
N LEU A 38 -15.49 -3.64 4.15
CA LEU A 38 -15.00 -2.70 5.17
C LEU A 38 -16.13 -1.91 5.82
N LYS A 39 -17.11 -1.42 5.05
CA LYS A 39 -18.29 -0.72 5.59
C LYS A 39 -19.14 -1.61 6.50
N ALA A 40 -19.19 -2.91 6.21
CA ALA A 40 -19.87 -3.88 7.06
C ALA A 40 -19.04 -4.30 8.29
N SER A 41 -17.75 -3.95 8.34
CA SER A 41 -16.86 -4.30 9.45
C SER A 41 -17.01 -3.29 10.59
N GLY A 42 -17.47 -3.73 11.75
CA GLY A 42 -17.43 -2.93 12.97
C GLY A 42 -16.02 -2.72 13.55
N GLN A 43 -14.96 -3.13 12.84
CA GLN A 43 -13.57 -3.05 13.30
C GLN A 43 -12.79 -1.87 12.70
N ILE A 44 -13.38 -1.15 11.75
CA ILE A 44 -12.70 -0.06 11.04
C ILE A 44 -13.70 1.02 10.66
N ASP A 45 -13.27 2.26 10.78
CA ASP A 45 -13.95 3.39 10.18
C ASP A 45 -13.25 3.74 8.85
N ILE A 46 -13.95 3.55 7.74
CA ILE A 46 -13.40 3.75 6.41
C ILE A 46 -13.09 5.22 6.09
N GLU A 47 -13.73 6.16 6.80
CA GLU A 47 -13.53 7.60 6.61
C GLU A 47 -12.19 8.05 7.22
N THR A 48 -11.76 7.39 8.29
CA THR A 48 -10.58 7.77 9.08
C THR A 48 -9.44 6.76 9.03
N MET A 49 -9.61 5.63 8.35
CA MET A 49 -8.61 4.57 8.32
C MET A 49 -7.24 5.02 7.81
N GLU A 50 -6.22 4.34 8.30
CA GLU A 50 -4.83 4.56 7.94
C GLU A 50 -4.29 3.40 7.10
N TYR A 51 -3.17 3.64 6.42
CA TYR A 51 -2.46 2.64 5.65
C TYR A 51 -2.22 1.37 6.48
N GLY A 52 -2.66 0.23 5.95
CA GLY A 52 -2.48 -1.10 6.52
C GLY A 52 -3.58 -1.55 7.48
N GLN A 53 -4.39 -0.65 8.07
CA GLN A 53 -5.44 -1.03 9.04
C GLN A 53 -6.54 -1.91 8.42
N TYR A 54 -6.90 -1.65 7.17
CA TYR A 54 -7.91 -2.43 6.43
C TYR A 54 -7.40 -3.81 5.97
N GLN A 55 -6.08 -3.98 5.85
CA GLN A 55 -5.51 -5.15 5.18
C GLN A 55 -5.85 -6.47 5.89
N PRO A 56 -5.78 -6.60 7.23
CA PRO A 56 -6.17 -7.82 7.92
C PRO A 56 -7.65 -8.18 7.79
N ILE A 57 -8.53 -7.18 7.57
CA ILE A 57 -9.96 -7.40 7.34
C ILE A 57 -10.20 -7.93 5.93
N LEU A 58 -9.54 -7.35 4.93
CA LEU A 58 -9.68 -7.76 3.53
C LEU A 58 -9.01 -9.11 3.25
N ALA A 59 -7.77 -9.29 3.70
CA ALA A 59 -6.98 -10.50 3.53
C ALA A 59 -6.41 -10.97 4.88
N PRO A 60 -7.18 -11.79 5.64
CA PRO A 60 -6.73 -12.37 6.90
C PRO A 60 -5.40 -13.10 6.77
N ARG A 61 -4.51 -12.91 7.76
CA ARG A 61 -3.08 -13.28 7.68
C ARG A 61 -2.82 -14.77 7.48
N ASP A 62 -3.69 -15.61 8.02
CA ASP A 62 -3.66 -17.07 7.95
C ASP A 62 -3.98 -17.60 6.54
N ARG A 63 -4.56 -16.77 5.67
CA ARG A 63 -4.89 -17.12 4.29
C ARG A 63 -3.78 -16.78 3.30
N TRP A 64 -2.68 -16.19 3.77
CA TRP A 64 -1.57 -15.83 2.91
C TRP A 64 -0.66 -17.03 2.67
N PRO A 65 -0.26 -17.30 1.40
CA PRO A 65 0.68 -18.36 1.08
C PRO A 65 1.95 -18.26 1.93
N HIS A 66 2.44 -19.41 2.40
CA HIS A 66 3.73 -19.56 3.10
C HIS A 66 3.90 -18.65 4.34
N GLY A 67 2.81 -18.20 4.97
CA GLY A 67 2.86 -17.30 6.13
C GLY A 67 3.24 -15.85 5.81
N GLY A 68 3.22 -15.46 4.53
CA GLY A 68 3.62 -14.14 4.06
C GLY A 68 2.84 -12.98 4.69
N GLY A 69 1.62 -13.21 5.16
CA GLY A 69 0.77 -12.17 5.76
C GLY A 69 1.34 -11.57 7.05
N ASN A 70 2.03 -12.34 7.87
CA ASN A 70 2.68 -11.82 9.08
C ASN A 70 3.92 -10.98 8.77
N ALA A 71 4.71 -11.42 7.79
CA ALA A 71 5.87 -10.69 7.32
C ALA A 71 5.43 -9.37 6.65
N TRP A 72 4.37 -9.41 5.83
CA TRP A 72 3.83 -8.24 5.16
C TRP A 72 3.34 -7.19 6.15
N LEU A 73 2.56 -7.60 7.17
CA LEU A 73 2.10 -6.68 8.20
C LEU A 73 3.23 -6.01 8.96
N ARG A 74 4.29 -6.77 9.26
CA ARG A 74 5.48 -6.23 9.92
C ARG A 74 6.15 -5.16 9.06
N GLU A 75 6.32 -5.41 7.77
CA GLU A 75 6.93 -4.43 6.86
C GLU A 75 6.00 -3.21 6.63
N MET A 76 4.68 -3.39 6.53
CA MET A 76 3.74 -2.24 6.51
C MET A 76 3.87 -1.38 7.77
N GLY A 77 4.00 -2.00 8.95
CA GLY A 77 4.21 -1.30 10.21
C GLY A 77 5.52 -0.49 10.22
N ARG A 78 6.62 -1.07 9.72
CA ARG A 78 7.89 -0.34 9.55
C ARG A 78 7.76 0.82 8.58
N ALA A 79 7.17 0.58 7.41
CA ALA A 79 6.94 1.60 6.41
C ALA A 79 6.12 2.77 6.96
N ARG A 80 5.06 2.50 7.74
CA ARG A 80 4.28 3.56 8.39
C ARG A 80 5.12 4.45 9.29
N VAL A 81 6.00 3.86 10.13
CA VAL A 81 6.89 4.62 11.01
C VAL A 81 7.85 5.47 10.20
N GLU A 82 8.51 4.88 9.20
CA GLU A 82 9.53 5.56 8.40
C GLU A 82 8.95 6.66 7.50
N LEU A 83 7.78 6.42 6.89
CA LEU A 83 7.08 7.41 6.05
C LEU A 83 6.48 8.54 6.89
N SER A 84 6.14 8.29 8.15
CA SER A 84 5.65 9.32 9.06
C SER A 84 6.77 10.29 9.49
N ALA A 85 8.02 9.86 9.41
CA ALA A 85 9.18 10.73 9.65
C ALA A 85 9.62 11.51 8.39
N GLN A 86 9.03 11.25 7.23
CA GLN A 86 9.40 11.89 5.97
C GLN A 86 8.44 13.04 5.65
N PRO A 87 8.94 14.29 5.47
CA PRO A 87 8.09 15.41 5.08
C PRO A 87 7.51 15.20 3.67
N ASN A 88 6.39 15.86 3.42
CA ASN A 88 5.72 15.87 2.13
C ASN A 88 5.40 17.31 1.70
N ASP A 89 5.59 17.59 0.42
CA ASP A 89 5.28 18.86 -0.25
C ASP A 89 4.25 18.68 -1.38
N VAL A 90 3.79 17.45 -1.63
CA VAL A 90 2.77 17.14 -2.65
C VAL A 90 1.38 17.37 -2.07
N ALA A 91 0.58 18.19 -2.75
CA ALA A 91 -0.82 18.39 -2.41
C ALA A 91 -1.71 17.25 -2.95
N LEU A 92 -2.74 16.91 -2.18
CA LEU A 92 -3.89 16.13 -2.62
C LEU A 92 -5.14 17.00 -2.47
N ASP A 93 -5.83 17.26 -3.58
CA ASP A 93 -7.04 18.10 -3.63
C ASP A 93 -6.86 19.48 -2.94
N GLY A 94 -5.68 20.09 -3.14
CA GLY A 94 -5.35 21.41 -2.60
C GLY A 94 -4.88 21.42 -1.14
N VAL A 95 -4.89 20.28 -0.45
CA VAL A 95 -4.36 20.13 0.91
C VAL A 95 -3.00 19.44 0.86
N VAL A 96 -2.01 19.93 1.61
CA VAL A 96 -0.69 19.29 1.73
C VAL A 96 -0.60 18.55 3.06
N PRO A 97 -0.68 17.20 3.08
CA PRO A 97 -0.39 16.42 4.26
C PRO A 97 1.06 16.62 4.70
N LEU A 98 1.30 16.70 6.01
CA LEU A 98 2.62 17.02 6.58
C LEU A 98 3.69 15.97 6.23
N THR A 99 3.29 14.71 6.06
CA THR A 99 4.22 13.58 5.90
C THR A 99 3.83 12.73 4.70
N LYS A 100 4.79 11.96 4.17
CA LYS A 100 4.51 11.00 3.09
C LYS A 100 3.49 9.96 3.51
N CYS A 101 3.51 9.54 4.78
CA CYS A 101 2.49 8.63 5.30
C CYS A 101 1.11 9.29 5.36
N GLY A 102 1.04 10.57 5.74
CA GLY A 102 -0.21 11.33 5.71
C GLY A 102 -0.77 11.46 4.29
N LEU A 103 0.09 11.65 3.29
CA LEU A 103 -0.32 11.64 1.88
C LEU A 103 -0.85 10.28 1.43
N LEU A 104 -0.20 9.19 1.83
CA LEU A 104 -0.67 7.83 1.55
C LEU A 104 -2.02 7.56 2.21
N ASP A 105 -2.19 7.91 3.49
CA ASP A 105 -3.44 7.76 4.23
C ASP A 105 -4.57 8.53 3.54
N ALA A 106 -4.34 9.81 3.20
CA ALA A 106 -5.32 10.64 2.51
C ALA A 106 -5.68 10.10 1.10
N SER A 107 -4.68 9.61 0.35
CA SER A 107 -4.90 9.04 -0.98
C SER A 107 -5.72 7.75 -0.92
N LEU A 108 -5.45 6.89 0.06
CA LEU A 108 -6.23 5.67 0.29
C LEU A 108 -7.66 6.02 0.70
N ARG A 109 -7.85 6.91 1.67
CA ARG A 109 -9.20 7.38 2.07
C ARG A 109 -9.97 7.91 0.87
N LYS A 110 -9.35 8.71 0.00
CA LYS A 110 -9.98 9.17 -1.24
C LYS A 110 -10.45 8.00 -2.12
N CYS A 111 -9.63 6.96 -2.28
CA CYS A 111 -10.00 5.80 -3.09
C CYS A 111 -11.22 5.05 -2.54
N PHE A 112 -11.22 4.77 -1.23
CA PHE A 112 -12.28 3.97 -0.59
C PHE A 112 -13.57 4.75 -0.34
N ASN A 113 -13.50 6.09 -0.21
CA ASN A 113 -14.66 6.94 0.09
C ASN A 113 -15.26 7.63 -1.15
N SER A 114 -14.66 7.50 -2.32
CA SER A 114 -15.26 8.00 -3.58
C SER A 114 -16.47 7.16 -3.98
N ASP A 115 -17.39 7.75 -4.74
CA ASP A 115 -18.52 7.06 -5.37
C ASP A 115 -18.56 7.33 -6.90
N PRO A 116 -18.25 6.33 -7.75
CA PRO A 116 -17.79 4.98 -7.40
C PRO A 116 -16.40 5.01 -6.73
N PRO A 117 -16.02 3.96 -5.97
CA PRO A 117 -14.68 3.89 -5.37
C PRO A 117 -13.62 3.80 -6.46
N ILE A 118 -12.46 4.40 -6.19
CA ILE A 118 -11.34 4.46 -7.15
C ILE A 118 -10.52 3.18 -7.00
N CYS A 119 -10.24 2.51 -8.11
CA CYS A 119 -9.43 1.30 -8.08
C CYS A 119 -8.01 1.60 -7.60
N ILE A 120 -7.35 0.60 -7.01
CA ILE A 120 -5.96 0.71 -6.59
C ILE A 120 -5.14 -0.38 -7.28
N LYS A 121 -3.97 -0.03 -7.81
CA LYS A 121 -2.93 -0.98 -8.19
C LYS A 121 -1.72 -0.77 -7.31
N ILE A 122 -1.38 -1.81 -6.57
CA ILE A 122 -0.25 -1.88 -5.66
C ILE A 122 0.91 -2.56 -6.38
N ASP A 123 2.07 -1.93 -6.28
CA ASP A 123 3.35 -2.51 -6.65
C ASP A 123 4.32 -2.45 -5.46
N VAL A 124 5.32 -3.33 -5.47
CA VAL A 124 6.39 -3.34 -4.49
C VAL A 124 7.71 -3.45 -5.22
N MET A 125 8.59 -2.52 -4.91
CA MET A 125 9.95 -2.46 -5.43
C MET A 125 10.93 -2.42 -4.27
N GLU A 126 12.21 -2.59 -4.57
CA GLU A 126 13.29 -2.39 -3.63
C GLU A 126 14.15 -1.23 -4.12
N HIS A 127 14.67 -0.45 -3.18
CA HIS A 127 15.70 0.54 -3.48
C HIS A 127 16.92 -0.11 -4.14
N LYS A 128 17.62 0.66 -4.98
CA LYS A 128 18.97 0.30 -5.38
C LYS A 128 19.93 0.58 -4.21
N GLN A 129 21.02 -0.16 -4.14
CA GLN A 129 22.00 -0.01 -3.06
C GLN A 129 22.53 1.43 -2.98
N GLU A 130 22.76 2.05 -4.14
CA GLU A 130 23.29 3.39 -4.31
C GLU A 130 22.27 4.53 -4.09
N ASP A 131 20.99 4.22 -3.84
CA ASP A 131 19.99 5.26 -3.59
C ASP A 131 20.32 6.01 -2.27
N PRO A 132 20.24 7.36 -2.23
CA PRO A 132 20.59 8.14 -1.03
C PRO A 132 19.80 7.83 0.26
N LYS A 133 18.71 7.07 0.14
CA LYS A 133 17.83 6.63 1.24
C LYS A 133 17.50 5.15 1.15
N SER A 134 18.43 4.35 0.62
CA SER A 134 18.24 2.93 0.35
C SER A 134 17.94 2.10 1.61
N ASP A 135 18.15 2.64 2.81
CA ASP A 135 17.89 1.99 4.10
C ASP A 135 16.49 2.27 4.69
N THR A 136 15.67 3.09 4.03
CA THR A 136 14.31 3.45 4.49
C THR A 136 13.26 3.19 3.40
N HIS A 137 12.01 3.01 3.81
CA HIS A 137 10.89 2.88 2.89
C HIS A 137 10.61 4.22 2.20
N ALA A 138 10.28 4.16 0.92
CA ALA A 138 9.71 5.27 0.18
C ALA A 138 8.39 4.85 -0.48
N VAL A 139 7.64 5.84 -0.96
CA VAL A 139 6.42 5.60 -1.74
C VAL A 139 6.45 6.43 -3.00
N GLN A 140 5.92 5.84 -4.07
CA GLN A 140 5.60 6.55 -5.30
C GLN A 140 4.10 6.42 -5.55
N LEU A 141 3.44 7.57 -5.64
CA LEU A 141 1.99 7.69 -5.76
C LEU A 141 1.67 8.35 -7.10
N ALA A 142 0.77 7.75 -7.88
CA ALA A 142 0.34 8.31 -9.15
C ALA A 142 -1.16 8.09 -9.38
N TRP A 143 -1.80 9.05 -10.02
CA TRP A 143 -3.22 9.00 -10.37
C TRP A 143 -3.38 8.89 -11.88
N GLU A 144 -4.25 7.99 -12.33
CA GLU A 144 -4.74 7.98 -13.71
C GLU A 144 -6.14 8.57 -13.76
N TYR A 145 -6.35 9.45 -14.73
CA TYR A 145 -7.59 10.16 -14.95
C TYR A 145 -8.08 9.76 -16.34
N GLY A 146 -8.97 8.77 -16.41
CA GLY A 146 -9.38 8.08 -17.65
C GLY A 146 -9.43 8.98 -18.88
N ASN A 147 -10.54 9.71 -19.09
CA ASN A 147 -10.72 10.59 -20.25
C ASN A 147 -10.14 12.00 -20.04
N GLY A 148 -8.95 12.11 -19.44
CA GLY A 148 -8.24 13.37 -19.22
C GLY A 148 -8.22 13.86 -17.77
N GLN A 149 -7.27 14.76 -17.47
CA GLN A 149 -6.92 15.20 -16.11
C GLN A 149 -8.00 16.05 -15.41
N ASP A 150 -8.94 16.63 -16.17
CA ASP A 150 -10.04 17.43 -15.63
C ASP A 150 -11.21 16.57 -15.08
N LYS A 151 -11.07 15.24 -15.08
CA LYS A 151 -12.06 14.29 -14.59
C LYS A 151 -11.65 13.69 -13.25
N ALA A 152 -12.60 13.03 -12.58
CA ALA A 152 -12.28 12.26 -11.40
C ALA A 152 -11.28 11.13 -11.75
N PRO A 153 -10.27 10.86 -10.90
CA PRO A 153 -9.34 9.78 -11.13
C PRO A 153 -10.04 8.42 -11.14
N THR A 154 -9.59 7.51 -11.99
CA THR A 154 -10.17 6.16 -12.15
C THR A 154 -9.25 5.08 -11.59
N LEU A 155 -7.96 5.35 -11.45
CA LEU A 155 -6.99 4.44 -10.86
C LEU A 155 -5.97 5.20 -10.02
N PHE A 156 -5.71 4.69 -8.82
CA PHE A 156 -4.57 5.05 -8.00
C PHE A 156 -3.48 3.99 -8.12
N LYS A 157 -2.28 4.38 -8.51
CA LYS A 157 -1.08 3.53 -8.49
C LYS A 157 -0.27 3.86 -7.26
N PHE A 158 -0.06 2.84 -6.44
CA PHE A 158 0.72 2.92 -5.22
C PHE A 158 1.89 1.94 -5.31
N THR A 159 3.11 2.45 -5.35
CA THR A 159 4.31 1.63 -5.25
C THR A 159 4.95 1.83 -3.89
N MET A 160 5.06 0.76 -3.12
CA MET A 160 5.92 0.71 -1.94
C MET A 160 7.35 0.41 -2.40
N ILE A 161 8.31 1.25 -2.02
CA ILE A 161 9.73 1.03 -2.27
C ILE A 161 10.35 0.61 -0.95
N CYS A 162 10.68 -0.67 -0.82
CA CYS A 162 11.29 -1.23 0.38
C CYS A 162 12.79 -0.89 0.45
N PRO A 163 13.36 -0.81 1.67
CA PRO A 163 14.79 -0.69 1.86
C PRO A 163 15.55 -1.79 1.14
N PHE A 164 16.68 -1.44 0.53
CA PHE A 164 17.69 -2.38 0.09
C PHE A 164 18.20 -3.14 1.31
N ARG A 165 18.09 -4.47 1.28
CA ARG A 165 18.68 -5.33 2.30
C ARG A 165 19.70 -6.23 1.63
N PRO A 166 21.01 -6.06 1.90
CA PRO A 166 21.99 -6.98 1.35
C PRO A 166 21.64 -8.39 1.82
N GLU A 167 21.69 -9.33 0.88
CA GLU A 167 21.49 -10.75 1.19
C GLU A 167 22.53 -11.12 2.26
N ARG A 168 22.08 -11.50 3.46
CA ARG A 168 23.01 -11.90 4.51
C ARG A 168 23.79 -13.09 3.97
N ALA A 169 25.10 -12.92 3.78
CA ALA A 169 26.02 -14.03 3.55
C ALA A 169 25.79 -15.04 4.68
N SER A 170 25.24 -16.18 4.31
CA SER A 170 25.03 -17.35 5.18
C SER A 170 26.34 -17.98 5.58
#